data_AF-I4WH90-F1
#
_entry.id   AF-I4WH90-F1
#
_cell.length_a   1.000
_cell.length_b   1.000
_cell.length_c   1.000
_cell.angle_alpha   90.00
_cell.angle_beta   90.00
_cell.angle_gamma   90.00
#
_symmetry.space_group_name_H-M   'P 1'
#
loop_
_entity.id
_entity.type
_entity.pdbx_description
1 polymer ?
#
loop_
_entity_poly.entity_id
_entity_poly.type
_entity_poly.pdbx_seq_one_letter_code
_entity_poly.pdbx_strand_id
1 'polypeptide(L)'
;MIAACATGSSMPPAPAEGHPDTVDVEAAVRGDRAAFQRIYQRHVGRVHGAVYRLAGYDHARAEDLTQEAFVRAWQKLDSFRGQSAFGTWLYRLAVNVALMDIRARGADPVGFMDEDSLPDHGETPFCAAEREELEHAIGRLPPRARAVLVLHDVEGWRHEDIGLELGMAVGSSKAQLHRARGLLRKALGEDS
;
A
#
# COMPACT_ATOMS: atom_id res chain seq x y z
N MET A 1 34.69 9.55 -16.40
CA MET A 1 33.88 9.02 -17.51
C MET A 1 33.84 7.50 -17.38
N ILE A 2 32.94 6.95 -16.54
CA ILE A 2 32.53 5.53 -16.44
C ILE A 2 31.10 5.61 -15.89
N ALA A 3 30.08 5.68 -16.75
CA ALA A 3 29.31 4.55 -17.32
C ALA A 3 28.38 3.86 -16.29
N ALA A 4 27.15 4.38 -16.27
CA ALA A 4 25.84 3.75 -15.98
C ALA A 4 25.78 2.47 -15.10
N CYS A 5 25.29 2.63 -13.87
CA CYS A 5 24.54 1.57 -13.18
C CYS A 5 23.05 1.75 -13.47
N ALA A 6 22.59 1.15 -14.56
CA ALA A 6 21.19 0.82 -14.77
C ALA A 6 20.99 -0.63 -14.36
N THR A 7 20.40 -0.86 -13.18
CA THR A 7 19.78 -2.15 -12.83
C THR A 7 18.51 -1.85 -12.04
N GLY A 8 17.46 -1.50 -12.79
CA GLY A 8 16.11 -1.81 -12.35
C GLY A 8 15.93 -3.33 -12.39
N SER A 9 15.47 -3.90 -11.30
CA SER A 9 14.80 -5.19 -11.30
C SER A 9 13.83 -5.16 -10.12
N SER A 10 12.54 -4.92 -10.35
CA SER A 10 11.58 -5.72 -11.15
C SER A 10 11.33 -7.05 -10.45
N MET A 11 10.15 -7.14 -9.82
CA MET A 11 9.39 -8.39 -9.77
C MET A 11 9.48 -9.05 -11.16
N PRO A 12 9.72 -10.36 -11.28
CA PRO A 12 9.81 -10.98 -12.61
C PRO A 12 8.53 -10.65 -13.40
N PRO A 13 8.62 -10.13 -14.63
CA PRO A 13 7.43 -9.99 -15.46
C PRO A 13 6.93 -11.41 -15.75
N ALA A 14 5.80 -11.77 -15.14
CA ALA A 14 4.99 -12.83 -15.72
C ALA A 14 4.67 -12.40 -17.17
N PRO A 15 4.85 -13.27 -18.17
CA PRO A 15 4.66 -12.90 -19.57
C PRO A 15 3.26 -12.31 -19.78
N ALA A 16 3.20 -11.18 -20.46
CA ALA A 16 1.99 -10.38 -20.69
C ALA A 16 1.05 -10.96 -21.75
N GLU A 17 1.36 -12.13 -22.32
CA GLU A 17 0.59 -12.75 -23.39
C GLU A 17 -0.53 -13.63 -22.80
N GLY A 18 -1.78 -13.23 -23.02
CA GLY A 18 -2.97 -14.00 -22.64
C GLY A 18 -3.68 -13.57 -21.36
N HIS A 19 -3.33 -12.42 -20.75
CA HIS A 19 -4.04 -11.94 -19.57
C HIS A 19 -5.44 -11.42 -19.96
N PRO A 20 -6.52 -11.81 -19.26
CA PRO A 20 -7.89 -11.38 -19.58
C PRO A 20 -8.10 -9.85 -19.52
N ASP A 21 -7.18 -9.14 -18.86
CA ASP A 21 -7.19 -7.67 -18.82
C ASP A 21 -6.90 -7.02 -20.17
N THR A 22 -6.11 -7.63 -21.07
CA THR A 22 -5.61 -6.93 -22.26
C THR A 22 -6.74 -6.43 -23.16
N VAL A 23 -7.73 -7.29 -23.44
CA VAL A 23 -8.90 -6.93 -24.27
C VAL A 23 -9.75 -5.85 -23.60
N ASP A 24 -9.99 -5.99 -22.29
CA ASP A 24 -10.78 -5.02 -21.53
C ASP A 24 -10.06 -3.67 -21.46
N VAL A 25 -8.73 -3.66 -21.31
CA VAL A 25 -7.91 -2.45 -21.26
C VAL A 25 -7.95 -1.73 -22.61
N GLU A 26 -7.74 -2.43 -23.72
CA GLU A 26 -7.81 -1.83 -25.05
C GLU A 26 -9.18 -1.23 -25.35
N ALA A 27 -10.27 -1.92 -24.98
CA ALA A 27 -11.63 -1.41 -25.12
C ALA A 27 -11.87 -0.18 -24.23
N ALA A 28 -11.42 -0.23 -22.98
CA ALA A 28 -11.57 0.88 -22.03
C ALA A 28 -10.76 2.12 -22.46
N VAL A 29 -9.58 1.97 -23.06
CA VAL A 29 -8.81 3.08 -23.67
C VAL A 29 -9.62 3.80 -24.75
N ARG A 30 -10.45 3.07 -25.50
CA ARG A 30 -11.37 3.64 -26.50
C ARG A 30 -12.66 4.20 -25.90
N GLY A 31 -12.79 4.24 -24.57
CA GLY A 31 -13.95 4.79 -23.86
C GLY A 31 -15.02 3.76 -23.50
N ASP A 32 -14.78 2.45 -23.66
CA ASP A 32 -15.73 1.42 -23.24
C ASP A 32 -15.81 1.34 -21.71
N ARG A 33 -16.88 1.92 -21.16
CA ARG A 33 -17.16 1.92 -19.72
C ARG A 33 -17.47 0.53 -19.17
N ALA A 34 -18.09 -0.34 -19.96
CA ALA A 34 -18.41 -1.71 -19.53
C ALA A 34 -17.14 -2.57 -19.43
N ALA A 35 -16.17 -2.34 -20.31
CA ALA A 35 -14.85 -2.96 -20.22
C ALA A 35 -14.13 -2.54 -18.92
N PHE A 36 -14.14 -1.26 -18.59
CA PHE A 36 -13.54 -0.80 -17.34
C PHE A 36 -14.28 -1.27 -16.09
N GLN A 37 -15.60 -1.43 -16.16
CA GLN A 37 -16.35 -2.05 -15.07
C GLN A 37 -15.90 -3.50 -14.80
N ARG A 38 -15.61 -4.29 -15.84
CA ARG A 38 -15.07 -5.65 -15.67
C ARG A 38 -13.67 -5.62 -15.04
N ILE A 39 -12.82 -4.69 -15.47
CA ILE A 39 -11.51 -4.43 -14.83
C ILE A 39 -11.71 -4.11 -13.35
N TYR A 40 -12.61 -3.19 -13.02
CA TYR A 40 -12.91 -2.81 -11.64
C TYR A 40 -13.30 -4.03 -10.80
N GLN A 41 -14.29 -4.81 -11.25
CA GLN A 41 -14.78 -5.99 -10.54
C GLN A 41 -13.67 -7.02 -10.29
N ARG A 42 -12.74 -7.18 -11.24
CA ARG A 42 -11.63 -8.13 -11.14
C ARG A 42 -10.56 -7.71 -10.13
N HIS A 43 -10.31 -6.40 -10.00
CA HIS A 43 -9.17 -5.88 -9.24
C HIS A 43 -9.54 -5.21 -7.91
N VAL A 44 -10.79 -4.81 -7.71
CA VAL A 44 -11.22 -4.02 -6.54
C VAL A 44 -10.88 -4.69 -5.22
N GLY A 45 -11.06 -6.01 -5.08
CA GLY A 45 -10.76 -6.70 -3.81
C GLY A 45 -9.29 -6.59 -3.41
N ARG A 46 -8.37 -6.78 -4.36
CA ARG A 46 -6.92 -6.67 -4.11
C ARG A 46 -6.52 -5.23 -3.84
N VAL A 47 -7.04 -4.29 -4.64
CA VAL A 47 -6.77 -2.84 -4.49
C VAL A 47 -7.26 -2.34 -3.14
N HIS A 48 -8.53 -2.60 -2.81
CA HIS A 48 -9.14 -2.20 -1.55
C HIS A 48 -8.41 -2.80 -0.36
N GLY A 49 -8.02 -4.08 -0.40
CA GLY A 49 -7.28 -4.71 0.69
C GLY A 49 -5.97 -3.99 1.02
N ALA A 50 -5.18 -3.63 0.02
CA ALA A 50 -3.92 -2.89 0.23
C ALA A 50 -4.18 -1.48 0.76
N VAL A 51 -5.14 -0.76 0.15
CA VAL A 51 -5.53 0.59 0.57
C VAL A 51 -6.07 0.60 2.00
N TYR A 52 -6.88 -0.38 2.38
CA TYR A 52 -7.46 -0.53 3.72
C TYR A 52 -6.39 -0.70 4.80
N ARG A 53 -5.39 -1.56 4.56
CA ARG A 53 -4.23 -1.70 5.46
C ARG A 53 -3.43 -0.39 5.58
N LEU A 54 -3.19 0.31 4.47
CA LEU A 54 -2.45 1.57 4.46
C LEU A 54 -3.24 2.71 5.14
N ALA A 55 -4.57 2.73 4.97
CA ALA A 55 -5.49 3.66 5.63
C ALA A 55 -5.57 3.43 7.15
N GLY A 56 -5.06 2.30 7.65
CA GLY A 56 -5.09 1.94 9.07
C GLY A 56 -6.44 1.36 9.48
N TYR A 57 -7.04 0.56 8.61
CA TYR A 57 -8.33 -0.10 8.85
C TYR A 57 -9.52 0.88 9.00
N ASP A 58 -9.34 2.12 8.56
CA ASP A 58 -10.41 3.11 8.41
C ASP A 58 -11.22 2.81 7.13
N HIS A 59 -12.43 2.27 7.31
CA HIS A 59 -13.31 1.85 6.21
C HIS A 59 -13.68 2.99 5.26
N ALA A 60 -14.19 4.10 5.80
CA ALA A 60 -14.65 5.22 4.98
C ALA A 60 -13.48 5.79 4.15
N ARG A 61 -12.32 5.94 4.78
CA ARG A 61 -11.12 6.41 4.09
C ARG A 61 -10.62 5.42 3.05
N ALA A 62 -10.67 4.12 3.33
CA ALA A 62 -10.24 3.11 2.38
C ALA A 62 -11.14 3.05 1.14
N GLU A 63 -12.45 3.22 1.32
CA GLU A 63 -13.41 3.34 0.24
C GLU A 63 -13.11 4.56 -0.63
N ASP A 64 -12.93 5.74 -0.04
CA ASP A 64 -12.60 6.98 -0.76
C ASP A 64 -11.31 6.86 -1.56
N LEU A 65 -10.24 6.33 -0.95
CA LEU A 65 -8.95 6.14 -1.61
C LEU A 65 -9.01 5.08 -2.71
N THR A 66 -9.81 4.03 -2.52
CA THR A 66 -10.03 3.01 -3.55
C THR A 66 -10.75 3.60 -4.76
N GLN A 67 -11.81 4.38 -4.53
CA GLN A 67 -12.52 5.09 -5.60
C GLN A 67 -11.59 6.03 -6.34
N GLU A 68 -10.83 6.86 -5.63
CA GLU A 68 -9.85 7.78 -6.20
C GLU A 68 -8.79 7.04 -7.04
N ALA A 69 -8.32 5.87 -6.58
CA ALA A 69 -7.38 5.05 -7.33
C ALA A 69 -7.96 4.60 -8.68
N PHE A 70 -9.23 4.15 -8.72
CA PHE A 70 -9.88 3.76 -9.96
C PHE A 70 -10.23 4.94 -10.87
N VAL A 71 -10.61 6.09 -10.31
CA VAL A 71 -10.80 7.33 -11.08
C VAL A 71 -9.50 7.72 -11.78
N ARG A 72 -8.37 7.72 -11.05
CA ARG A 72 -7.06 7.98 -11.63
C ARG A 72 -6.63 6.92 -12.62
N ALA A 73 -6.97 5.65 -12.39
CA ALA A 73 -6.67 4.58 -13.32
C ALA A 73 -7.37 4.79 -14.65
N TRP A 74 -8.65 5.18 -14.64
CA TRP A 74 -9.38 5.56 -15.85
C TRP A 74 -8.73 6.74 -16.55
N GLN A 75 -8.39 7.81 -15.82
CA GLN A 75 -7.77 9.01 -16.38
C GLN A 75 -6.38 8.77 -17.00
N LYS A 76 -5.63 7.79 -16.47
CA LYS A 76 -4.26 7.46 -16.91
C LYS A 76 -4.19 6.21 -17.77
N LEU A 77 -5.33 5.66 -18.16
CA LEU A 77 -5.38 4.35 -18.81
C LEU A 77 -4.63 4.35 -20.15
N ASP A 78 -4.67 5.46 -20.87
CA ASP A 78 -3.93 5.74 -22.11
C ASP A 78 -2.39 5.73 -21.94
N SER A 79 -1.91 6.01 -20.73
CA SER A 79 -0.48 6.00 -20.38
C SER A 79 0.06 4.59 -20.12
N PHE A 80 -0.80 3.58 -19.99
CA PHE A 80 -0.38 2.21 -19.76
C PHE A 80 0.28 1.61 -21.01
N ARG A 81 1.59 1.33 -20.93
CA ARG A 81 2.41 0.86 -22.06
C ARG A 81 2.58 -0.66 -22.14
N GLY A 82 1.88 -1.45 -21.31
CA GLY A 82 1.99 -2.91 -21.32
C GLY A 82 3.35 -3.46 -20.84
N GLN A 83 4.19 -2.64 -20.19
CA GLN A 83 5.49 -3.07 -19.66
C GLN A 83 5.39 -3.98 -18.42
N SER A 84 4.20 -4.10 -17.85
CA SER A 84 3.84 -5.02 -16.79
C SER A 84 2.40 -5.49 -17.00
N ALA A 85 1.95 -6.53 -16.27
CA ALA A 85 0.53 -6.84 -16.19
C ALA A 85 -0.27 -5.61 -15.69
N PHE A 86 -1.49 -5.41 -16.23
CA PHE A 86 -2.33 -4.27 -15.87
C PHE A 86 -2.62 -4.21 -14.37
N GLY A 87 -3.00 -5.34 -13.77
CA GLY A 87 -3.22 -5.43 -12.31
C GLY A 87 -2.02 -4.98 -11.49
N THR A 88 -0.78 -5.15 -11.97
CA THR A 88 0.43 -4.65 -11.29
C THR A 88 0.52 -3.13 -11.38
N TRP A 89 0.25 -2.56 -12.56
CA TRP A 89 0.24 -1.10 -12.75
C TRP A 89 -0.85 -0.43 -11.90
N LEU A 90 -2.07 -0.99 -11.92
CA LEU A 90 -3.20 -0.50 -11.11
C LEU A 90 -2.91 -0.58 -9.62
N TYR A 91 -2.35 -1.70 -9.16
CA TYR A 91 -1.98 -1.89 -7.76
C TYR A 91 -0.96 -0.84 -7.30
N ARG A 92 0.08 -0.56 -8.10
CA ARG A 92 1.07 0.50 -7.78
C ARG A 92 0.43 1.88 -7.76
N LEU A 93 -0.47 2.18 -8.69
CA LEU A 93 -1.21 3.44 -8.70
C LEU A 93 -2.03 3.61 -7.41
N ALA A 94 -2.73 2.56 -6.97
CA ALA A 94 -3.53 2.58 -5.74
C ALA A 94 -2.68 2.77 -4.47
N VAL A 95 -1.57 2.03 -4.36
CA VAL A 95 -0.59 2.24 -3.28
C VAL A 95 -0.11 3.69 -3.26
N ASN A 96 0.24 4.25 -4.42
CA ASN A 96 0.70 5.63 -4.51
C ASN A 96 -0.36 6.64 -4.08
N VAL A 97 -1.64 6.40 -4.39
CA VAL A 97 -2.77 7.22 -3.89
C VAL A 97 -2.82 7.19 -2.36
N ALA A 98 -2.75 6.00 -1.74
CA ALA A 98 -2.75 5.87 -0.29
C ALA A 98 -1.51 6.52 0.35
N LEU A 99 -0.33 6.38 -0.27
CA LEU A 99 0.90 7.02 0.24
C LEU A 99 0.87 8.54 0.13
N MET A 100 0.23 9.11 -0.89
CA MET A 100 0.03 10.56 -1.00
C MET A 100 -0.85 11.09 0.13
N ASP A 101 -1.94 10.40 0.46
CA ASP A 101 -2.82 10.76 1.58
C ASP A 101 -2.09 10.61 2.94
N ILE A 102 -1.26 9.57 3.12
CA ILE A 102 -0.39 9.44 4.30
C ILE A 102 0.60 10.61 4.39
N ARG A 103 1.21 11.02 3.26
CA ARG A 103 2.13 12.17 3.24
C ARG A 103 1.44 13.48 3.56
N ALA A 104 0.24 13.71 3.02
CA ALA A 104 -0.55 14.91 3.29
C ALA A 104 -0.90 15.04 4.78
N ARG A 105 -1.18 13.92 5.45
CA ARG A 105 -1.47 13.90 6.91
C ARG A 105 -0.22 13.94 7.78
N GLY A 106 0.92 13.50 7.26
CA GLY A 106 2.22 13.52 7.94
C GLY A 106 3.08 14.75 7.62
N ALA A 107 2.49 15.80 7.06
CA ALA A 107 3.12 17.06 6.69
C ALA A 107 3.18 18.08 7.85
N ASP A 108 3.06 17.64 9.10
CA ASP A 108 3.57 18.42 10.22
C ASP A 108 5.11 18.32 10.27
N PRO A 109 5.82 19.46 10.36
CA PRO A 109 7.27 19.50 10.28
C PRO A 109 7.88 19.01 11.59
N VAL A 110 8.71 17.96 11.52
CA VAL A 110 9.73 17.59 12.51
C VAL A 110 9.27 17.68 13.98
N GLY A 111 8.57 16.65 14.45
CA GLY A 111 8.36 16.40 15.87
C GLY A 111 8.85 15.00 16.24
N PHE A 112 9.98 14.92 16.95
CA PHE A 112 10.10 13.93 18.03
C PHE A 112 9.07 14.32 19.12
N MET A 113 8.53 13.33 19.84
CA MET A 113 7.42 13.37 20.82
C MET A 113 6.01 13.29 20.19
N ASP A 114 5.01 12.60 20.76
CA ASP A 114 4.85 12.07 22.12
C ASP A 114 4.58 10.56 22.15
N GLU A 115 5.15 9.91 23.17
CA GLU A 115 4.83 8.58 23.65
C GLU A 115 3.74 8.76 24.71
N ASP A 116 2.48 8.42 24.39
CA ASP A 116 1.54 7.84 25.36
C ASP A 116 0.16 7.56 24.78
N SER A 117 -0.44 6.49 25.31
CA SER A 117 -1.85 6.05 25.18
C SER A 117 -2.15 4.99 24.13
N LEU A 118 -1.71 3.76 24.40
CA LEU A 118 -2.40 2.55 23.96
C LEU A 118 -2.88 1.81 25.22
N PRO A 119 -4.19 1.57 25.40
CA PRO A 119 -4.66 0.75 26.52
C PRO A 119 -4.19 -0.71 26.39
N ASP A 120 -3.87 -1.27 27.56
CA ASP A 120 -3.44 -2.64 27.83
C ASP A 120 -4.65 -3.59 27.72
N HIS A 121 -4.56 -4.56 26.81
CA HIS A 121 -5.58 -5.60 26.63
C HIS A 121 -4.89 -6.96 26.60
N GLY A 122 -5.37 -7.84 27.47
CA GLY A 122 -4.80 -9.16 27.73
C GLY A 122 -5.30 -10.27 26.80
N GLU A 123 -4.56 -11.37 26.88
CA GLU A 123 -4.61 -12.61 26.09
C GLU A 123 -6.01 -13.10 25.67
N THR A 124 -6.24 -13.20 24.36
CA THR A 124 -7.39 -13.93 23.77
C THR A 124 -6.96 -14.80 22.59
N PRO A 125 -7.71 -15.88 22.23
CA PRO A 125 -7.26 -16.92 21.30
C PRO A 125 -7.56 -16.67 19.81
N PHE A 126 -6.70 -17.20 18.94
CA PHE A 126 -6.68 -17.01 17.48
C PHE A 126 -7.95 -17.51 16.79
N CYS A 127 -8.79 -16.59 16.30
CA CYS A 127 -9.80 -16.87 15.26
C CYS A 127 -10.46 -15.62 14.64
N ALA A 128 -10.82 -14.60 15.44
CA ALA A 128 -11.40 -13.35 14.92
C ALA A 128 -11.10 -12.14 15.82
N ALA A 129 -11.16 -12.35 17.14
CA ALA A 129 -10.80 -11.34 18.13
C ALA A 129 -9.34 -10.87 17.98
N GLU A 130 -8.39 -11.80 17.85
CA GLU A 130 -6.98 -11.44 17.62
C GLU A 130 -6.74 -10.75 16.28
N ARG A 131 -7.55 -11.06 15.24
CA ARG A 131 -7.49 -10.31 13.98
C ARG A 131 -7.91 -8.87 14.22
N GLU A 132 -9.05 -8.67 14.86
CA GLU A 132 -9.55 -7.33 15.19
C GLU A 132 -8.55 -6.55 16.07
N GLU A 133 -7.94 -7.22 17.04
CA GLU A 133 -6.90 -6.64 17.90
C GLU A 133 -5.66 -6.23 17.10
N LEU A 134 -5.17 -7.09 16.19
CA LEU A 134 -4.06 -6.79 15.31
C LEU A 134 -4.38 -5.63 14.35
N GLU A 135 -5.57 -5.63 13.75
CA GLU A 135 -6.04 -4.57 12.86
C GLU A 135 -6.11 -3.23 13.61
N HIS A 136 -6.63 -3.24 14.84
CA HIS A 136 -6.66 -2.08 15.72
C HIS A 136 -5.25 -1.62 16.13
N ALA A 137 -4.34 -2.55 16.45
CA ALA A 137 -2.94 -2.24 16.77
C ALA A 137 -2.22 -1.60 15.57
N ILE A 138 -2.38 -2.14 14.36
CA ILE A 138 -1.81 -1.57 13.13
C ILE A 138 -2.43 -0.21 12.82
N GLY A 139 -3.75 -0.05 12.99
CA GLY A 139 -4.47 1.21 12.79
C GLY A 139 -3.92 2.35 13.65
N ARG A 140 -3.51 2.05 14.89
CA ARG A 140 -2.94 3.01 15.85
C ARG A 140 -1.46 3.36 15.58
N LEU A 141 -0.77 2.66 14.69
CA LEU A 141 0.61 2.98 14.35
C LEU A 141 0.74 4.39 13.72
N PRO A 142 1.85 5.11 13.94
CA PRO A 142 2.15 6.34 13.22
C PRO A 142 2.07 6.10 11.69
N PRO A 143 1.48 7.03 10.90
CA PRO A 143 1.17 6.77 9.49
C PRO A 143 2.35 6.29 8.65
N ARG A 144 3.54 6.86 8.84
CA ARG A 144 4.77 6.43 8.14
C ARG A 144 5.25 5.06 8.60
N ALA A 145 5.19 4.75 9.89
CA ALA A 145 5.56 3.45 10.42
C ALA A 145 4.63 2.35 9.90
N ARG A 146 3.31 2.61 9.90
CA ARG A 146 2.30 1.74 9.29
C ARG A 146 2.56 1.50 7.81
N ALA A 147 2.81 2.56 7.03
CA ALA A 147 3.08 2.44 5.61
C ALA A 147 4.27 1.51 5.33
N VAL A 148 5.38 1.68 6.05
CA VAL A 148 6.55 0.83 5.88
C VAL A 148 6.26 -0.61 6.28
N LEU A 149 5.60 -0.83 7.42
CA LEU A 149 5.21 -2.17 7.88
C LEU A 149 4.36 -2.89 6.84
N VAL A 150 3.28 -2.26 6.38
CA VAL A 150 2.36 -2.86 5.39
C VAL A 150 3.11 -3.14 4.09
N LEU A 151 3.83 -2.17 3.54
CA LEU A 151 4.51 -2.35 2.26
C LEU A 151 5.60 -3.44 2.32
N HIS A 152 6.37 -3.50 3.41
CA HIS A 152 7.46 -4.48 3.53
C HIS A 152 6.96 -5.86 3.95
N ASP A 153 6.27 -5.96 5.09
CA ASP A 153 5.96 -7.26 5.72
C ASP A 153 4.71 -7.92 5.13
N VAL A 154 3.76 -7.15 4.60
CA VAL A 154 2.53 -7.68 4.00
C VAL A 154 2.62 -7.75 2.49
N GLU A 155 3.12 -6.69 1.85
CA GLU A 155 3.12 -6.58 0.38
C GLU A 155 4.48 -6.96 -0.25
N GLY A 156 5.52 -7.19 0.55
CA GLY A 156 6.83 -7.70 0.08
C GLY A 156 7.71 -6.68 -0.65
N TRP A 157 7.49 -5.38 -0.46
CA TRP A 157 8.28 -4.33 -1.10
C TRP A 157 9.66 -4.20 -0.46
N ARG A 158 10.66 -3.86 -1.28
CA ARG A 158 12.01 -3.61 -0.79
C ARG A 158 12.12 -2.21 -0.19
N HIS A 159 13.01 -2.03 0.77
CA HIS A 159 13.22 -0.74 1.43
C HIS A 159 13.64 0.37 0.46
N GLU A 160 14.34 0.04 -0.63
CA GLU A 160 14.71 0.98 -1.68
C GLU A 160 13.47 1.57 -2.36
N ASP A 161 12.51 0.71 -2.75
CA ASP A 161 11.27 1.12 -3.41
C ASP A 161 10.37 1.93 -2.45
N ILE A 162 10.29 1.50 -1.19
CA ILE A 162 9.55 2.21 -0.13
C ILE A 162 10.14 3.60 0.12
N GLY A 163 11.47 3.71 0.18
CA GLY A 163 12.17 4.97 0.37
C GLY A 163 11.89 5.97 -0.75
N LEU A 164 11.91 5.50 -2.00
CA LEU A 164 11.59 6.31 -3.18
C LEU A 164 10.15 6.86 -3.12
N GLU A 165 9.15 6.00 -2.88
CA GLU A 165 7.73 6.42 -2.92
C GLU A 165 7.32 7.31 -1.74
N LEU A 166 7.96 7.13 -0.58
CA LEU A 166 7.71 7.94 0.61
C LEU A 166 8.63 9.15 0.76
N GLY A 167 9.61 9.33 -0.13
CA GLY A 167 10.56 10.44 -0.10
C GLY A 167 11.47 10.41 1.14
N MET A 168 11.99 9.23 1.50
CA MET A 168 12.89 9.04 2.65
C MET A 168 14.09 8.16 2.32
N ALA A 169 15.14 8.26 3.14
CA ALA A 169 16.32 7.41 2.98
C ALA A 169 15.99 5.93 3.28
N VAL A 170 16.71 5.00 2.63
CA VAL A 170 16.55 3.54 2.85
C VAL A 170 16.77 3.17 4.34
N GLY A 171 17.75 3.80 4.99
CA GLY A 171 17.97 3.65 6.44
C GLY A 171 16.77 4.11 7.28
N SER A 172 16.09 5.19 6.87
CA SER A 172 14.86 5.66 7.52
C SER A 172 13.73 4.65 7.35
N SER A 173 13.59 4.01 6.18
CA SER A 173 12.61 2.93 5.98
C SER A 173 12.87 1.77 6.95
N LYS A 174 14.10 1.28 7.07
CA LYS A 174 14.45 0.22 8.02
C LYS A 174 14.17 0.61 9.48
N ALA A 175 14.49 1.85 9.86
CA ALA A 175 14.21 2.37 11.20
C ALA A 175 12.70 2.46 11.50
N GLN A 176 11.90 2.88 10.51
CA GLN A 176 10.43 2.91 10.63
C GLN A 176 9.84 1.51 10.75
N LEU A 177 10.38 0.52 10.03
CA LEU A 177 9.94 -0.87 10.15
C LEU A 177 10.23 -1.42 11.55
N HIS A 178 11.45 -1.21 12.05
CA HIS A 178 11.83 -1.61 13.40
C HIS A 178 10.92 -0.95 14.44
N ARG A 179 10.67 0.36 14.32
CA ARG A 179 9.75 1.11 15.18
C ARG A 179 8.33 0.53 15.14
N ALA A 180 7.80 0.26 13.96
CA ALA A 180 6.45 -0.30 13.78
C ALA A 180 6.32 -1.64 14.52
N ARG A 181 7.28 -2.55 14.34
CA ARG A 181 7.29 -3.85 15.02
C ARG A 181 7.41 -3.70 16.54
N GLY A 182 8.25 -2.79 17.03
CA GLY A 182 8.36 -2.51 18.47
C GLY A 182 7.06 -1.99 19.07
N LEU A 183 6.36 -1.10 18.36
CA LEU A 183 5.05 -0.61 18.80
C LEU A 183 3.98 -1.71 18.80
N LEU A 184 4.00 -2.60 17.81
CA LEU A 184 3.08 -3.74 17.79
C LEU A 184 3.32 -4.72 18.93
N ARG A 185 4.59 -5.07 19.22
CA ARG A 185 4.92 -5.95 20.36
C ARG A 185 4.41 -5.39 21.69
N LYS A 186 4.64 -4.10 21.93
CA LYS A 186 4.09 -3.39 23.10
C LYS A 186 2.56 -3.41 23.12
N ALA A 187 1.91 -3.21 21.98
CA ALA A 187 0.45 -3.14 21.89
C ALA A 187 -0.24 -4.51 22.05
N LEU A 188 0.47 -5.61 21.80
CA LEU A 188 -0.02 -6.98 21.88
C LEU A 188 0.46 -7.71 23.15
N GLY A 189 1.10 -7.01 24.08
CA GLY A 189 1.51 -7.59 25.37
C GLY A 189 2.71 -8.54 25.33
N GLU A 190 3.49 -8.61 24.24
CA GLU A 190 4.63 -9.54 24.12
C GLU A 190 5.87 -9.13 24.95
N ASP A 191 5.88 -7.95 25.55
CA ASP A 191 6.97 -7.42 26.38
C ASP A 191 6.63 -7.39 27.90
N SER A 192 5.52 -8.01 28.35
CA SER A 192 5.09 -8.13 29.76
C SER A 192 5.35 -9.52 30.36
#